data_AF-A0A397VRE3-F1
#
_entry.id   AF-A0A397VRE3-F1
#
_cell.length_a   1.000
_cell.length_b   1.000
_cell.length_c   1.000
_cell.angle_alpha   90.00
_cell.angle_beta   90.00
_cell.angle_gamma   90.00
#
_symmetry.space_group_name_H-M   'P 1'
#
loop_
_entity.id
_entity.type
_entity.pdbx_description
1 polymer ?
#
loop_
_entity_poly.entity_id
_entity_poly.type
_entity_poly.pdbx_seq_one_letter_code
_entity_poly.pdbx_strand_id
1 'polypeptide(L)'
;MPPVSKKKLKARKAGQASANARKAGHEKGIQDINNMLIQMDDNELQLVYQSIIQQTYDKKLNRTTLRQKLIDRVKQLPDDQLKSALHLFNTMRYSKGPNEGNLLSPFLQNKALSFISSSLYKAGQDSDSLVQKIRHLKNRSMCTPNADFVTCTITRLRNIAEDHYLFFREELLESLDLLNDDQLFKLTSDLECGVQKALELYQKWLDCRLHLPLSICRLGGKYGWEFARSFAHVILGIPWFSVPSL
;
A
#
# COMPACT_ATOMS: atom_id res chain seq x y z
N MET A 1 -31.70 9.50 5.98
CA MET A 1 -30.25 9.61 6.25
C MET A 1 -29.85 8.54 7.25
N PRO A 2 -28.83 7.70 6.99
CA PRO A 2 -28.41 6.66 7.94
C PRO A 2 -27.74 7.28 9.19
N PRO A 3 -28.01 6.77 10.39
CA PRO A 3 -27.45 7.31 11.63
C PRO A 3 -25.92 7.11 11.67
N VAL A 4 -25.19 8.21 11.85
CA VAL A 4 -23.72 8.19 11.96
C VAL A 4 -23.32 7.42 13.22
N SER A 5 -22.50 6.39 13.06
CA SER A 5 -22.08 5.54 14.18
C SER A 5 -21.34 6.34 15.27
N LYS A 6 -21.59 6.01 16.54
CA LYS A 6 -20.96 6.66 17.71
C LYS A 6 -19.42 6.66 17.63
N LYS A 7 -18.82 5.63 17.00
CA LYS A 7 -17.37 5.55 16.74
C LYS A 7 -16.89 6.62 15.75
N LYS A 8 -17.63 6.85 14.67
CA LYS A 8 -17.30 7.88 13.65
C LYS A 8 -17.41 9.30 14.22
N LEU A 9 -18.35 9.52 15.15
CA LEU A 9 -18.49 10.80 15.86
C LEU A 9 -17.32 11.06 16.82
N LYS A 10 -16.90 10.06 17.59
CA LYS A 10 -15.73 10.16 18.50
C LYS A 10 -14.43 10.45 17.73
N ALA A 11 -14.19 9.75 16.62
CA ALA A 11 -13.02 9.98 15.77
C ALA A 11 -12.98 11.42 15.20
N ARG A 12 -14.14 11.94 14.75
CA ARG A 12 -14.27 13.33 14.30
C ARG A 12 -13.93 14.34 15.40
N LYS A 13 -14.46 14.15 16.61
CA LYS A 13 -14.16 15.03 17.76
C LYS A 13 -12.67 15.02 18.13
N ALA A 14 -12.05 13.85 18.16
CA ALA A 14 -10.61 13.73 18.44
C ALA A 14 -9.74 14.40 17.36
N GLY A 15 -10.09 14.23 16.07
CA GLY A 15 -9.39 14.88 14.97
C GLY A 15 -9.51 16.41 15.03
N GLN A 16 -10.68 16.92 15.38
CA GLN A 16 -10.92 18.37 15.49
C GLN A 16 -10.21 18.97 16.71
N ALA A 17 -10.19 18.26 17.85
CA ALA A 17 -9.40 18.66 19.02
C ALA A 17 -7.90 18.72 18.70
N SER A 18 -7.36 17.72 17.98
CA SER A 18 -5.94 17.72 17.58
C SER A 18 -5.61 18.86 16.62
N ALA A 19 -6.49 19.13 15.65
CA ALA A 19 -6.30 20.25 14.72
C ALA A 19 -6.32 21.60 15.44
N ASN A 20 -7.25 21.79 16.39
CA ASN A 20 -7.34 23.00 17.18
C ASN A 20 -6.12 23.19 18.11
N ALA A 21 -5.63 22.12 18.75
CA ALA A 21 -4.42 22.18 19.56
C ALA A 21 -3.18 22.59 18.74
N ARG A 22 -3.06 22.10 17.49
CA ARG A 22 -1.98 22.51 16.58
C ARG A 22 -2.08 23.98 16.18
N LYS A 23 -3.30 24.46 15.91
CA LYS A 23 -3.52 25.88 15.58
C LYS A 23 -3.17 26.79 16.75
N ALA A 24 -3.63 26.46 17.95
CA ALA A 24 -3.33 27.23 19.16
C ALA A 24 -1.81 27.27 19.45
N GLY A 25 -1.11 26.14 19.26
CA GLY A 25 0.36 26.11 19.40
C GLY A 25 1.08 26.98 18.36
N HIS A 26 0.59 27.01 17.13
CA HIS A 26 1.13 27.85 16.06
C HIS A 26 0.87 29.34 16.30
N GLU A 27 -0.34 29.71 16.72
CA GLU A 27 -0.71 31.09 17.09
C GLU A 27 0.14 31.59 18.26
N LYS A 28 0.36 30.75 19.28
CA LYS A 28 1.26 31.08 20.39
C LYS A 28 2.68 31.34 19.89
N GLY A 29 3.21 30.50 19.00
CA GLY A 29 4.53 30.71 18.41
C GLY A 29 4.65 32.01 17.62
N ILE A 30 3.61 32.39 16.86
CA ILE A 30 3.57 33.68 16.16
C ILE A 30 3.60 34.83 17.17
N GLN A 31 2.83 34.72 18.25
CA GLN A 31 2.74 35.78 19.25
C GLN A 31 4.04 35.95 20.03
N ASP A 32 4.72 34.86 20.35
CA ASP A 32 6.05 34.88 20.98
C ASP A 32 7.08 35.56 20.07
N ILE A 33 7.05 35.28 18.75
CA ILE A 33 7.91 35.93 17.76
C ILE A 33 7.61 37.44 17.67
N ASN A 34 6.34 37.82 17.62
CA ASN A 34 5.95 39.23 17.57
C ASN A 34 6.41 39.98 18.82
N ASN A 35 6.29 39.37 19.99
CA ASN A 35 6.76 39.97 21.24
C ASN A 35 8.29 40.16 21.24
N MET A 36 9.06 39.21 20.70
CA MET A 36 10.51 39.38 20.54
C MET A 36 10.83 40.52 19.58
N LEU A 37 10.16 40.60 18.43
CA LEU A 37 10.39 41.65 17.44
C LEU A 37 10.06 43.05 17.97
N ILE A 38 9.08 43.18 18.86
CA ILE A 38 8.73 44.45 19.53
C ILE A 38 9.81 44.87 20.54
N GLN A 39 10.56 43.93 21.10
CA GLN A 39 11.59 44.19 22.10
C GLN A 39 12.99 44.42 21.50
N MET A 40 13.19 44.16 20.21
CA MET A 40 14.46 44.37 19.52
C MET A 40 14.64 45.85 19.15
N ASP A 41 15.88 46.34 19.22
CA ASP A 41 16.22 47.67 18.72
C ASP A 41 16.41 47.68 17.19
N ASP A 42 16.43 48.88 16.59
CA ASP A 42 16.49 49.06 15.14
C ASP A 42 17.74 48.43 14.49
N ASN A 43 18.88 48.39 15.20
CA ASN A 43 20.10 47.78 14.68
C ASN A 43 19.99 46.25 14.69
N GLU A 44 19.41 45.67 15.74
CA GLU A 44 19.14 44.24 15.82
C GLU A 44 18.12 43.79 14.77
N LEU A 45 17.05 44.56 14.57
CA LEU A 45 16.06 44.36 13.51
C LEU A 45 16.70 44.39 12.11
N GLN A 46 17.62 45.33 11.88
CA GLN A 46 18.32 45.44 10.60
C GLN A 46 19.27 44.26 10.34
N LEU A 47 19.95 43.74 11.37
CA LEU A 47 20.77 42.53 11.27
C LEU A 47 19.92 41.29 10.97
N VAL A 48 18.76 41.14 11.62
CA VAL A 48 17.81 40.05 11.35
C VAL A 48 17.31 40.12 9.90
N TYR A 49 16.93 41.31 9.44
CA TYR A 49 16.45 41.51 8.07
C TYR A 49 17.52 41.16 7.01
N GLN A 50 18.76 41.61 7.21
CA GLN A 50 19.88 41.27 6.32
C GLN A 50 20.17 39.75 6.33
N SER A 51 20.11 39.11 7.49
CA SER A 51 20.30 37.66 7.62
C SER A 51 19.20 36.88 6.89
N ILE A 52 17.94 37.34 6.96
CA ILE A 52 16.81 36.74 6.22
C ILE A 52 17.00 36.87 4.70
N ILE A 53 17.40 38.07 4.22
CA ILE A 53 17.67 38.31 2.80
C ILE A 53 18.82 37.39 2.31
N GLN A 54 19.91 37.32 3.06
CA GLN A 54 21.05 36.50 2.71
C GLN A 54 20.66 35.01 2.68
N GLN A 55 19.94 34.52 3.69
CA GLN A 55 19.44 33.15 3.72
C GLN A 55 18.47 32.84 2.57
N THR A 56 17.62 33.79 2.17
CA THR A 56 16.74 33.59 1.00
C THR A 56 17.52 33.58 -0.30
N TYR A 57 18.54 34.43 -0.45
CA TYR A 57 19.42 34.44 -1.61
C TYR A 57 20.23 33.14 -1.70
N ASP A 58 20.88 32.72 -0.62
CA ASP A 58 21.67 31.49 -0.56
C ASP A 58 20.80 30.26 -0.80
N LYS A 59 19.57 30.24 -0.27
CA LYS A 59 18.59 29.17 -0.55
C LYS A 59 18.16 29.15 -2.01
N LYS A 60 18.02 30.32 -2.66
CA LYS A 60 17.68 30.43 -4.09
C LYS A 60 18.85 30.00 -4.98
N LEU A 61 20.08 30.42 -4.65
CA LEU A 61 21.30 30.03 -5.33
C LEU A 61 21.51 28.51 -5.22
N ASN A 62 21.44 27.96 -4.00
CA ASN A 62 21.54 26.53 -3.76
C ASN A 62 20.47 25.72 -4.51
N ARG A 63 19.21 26.19 -4.57
CA ARG A 63 18.16 25.51 -5.36
C ARG A 63 18.47 25.50 -6.86
N THR A 64 19.02 26.60 -7.38
CA THR A 64 19.43 26.70 -8.78
C THR A 64 20.57 25.73 -9.07
N THR A 65 21.59 25.70 -8.21
CA THR A 65 22.73 24.78 -8.32
C THR A 65 22.30 23.31 -8.18
N LEU A 66 21.37 23.00 -7.27
CA LEU A 66 20.86 21.64 -7.07
C LEU A 66 20.03 21.17 -8.27
N ARG A 67 19.21 22.07 -8.83
CA ARG A 67 18.43 21.81 -10.04
C ARG A 67 19.35 21.53 -11.23
N GLN A 68 20.41 22.33 -11.39
CA GLN A 68 21.37 22.12 -12.47
C GLN A 68 22.10 20.79 -12.31
N LYS A 69 22.61 20.48 -11.12
CA LYS A 69 23.21 19.17 -10.81
C LYS A 69 22.27 18.00 -11.10
N LEU A 70 20.97 18.15 -10.81
CA LEU A 70 19.97 17.13 -11.11
C LEU A 70 19.79 16.97 -12.63
N ILE A 71 19.68 18.08 -13.37
CA ILE A 71 19.57 18.08 -14.83
C ILE A 71 20.80 17.39 -15.45
N ASP A 72 21.99 17.72 -14.97
CA ASP A 72 23.23 17.14 -15.48
C ASP A 72 23.31 15.64 -15.20
N ARG A 73 22.88 15.19 -14.00
CA ARG A 73 22.76 13.76 -13.70
C ARG A 73 21.75 13.06 -14.59
N VAL A 74 20.59 13.67 -14.82
CA VAL A 74 19.54 13.10 -15.68
C VAL A 74 20.01 12.98 -17.13
N LYS A 75 20.77 13.96 -17.64
CA LYS A 75 21.38 13.91 -18.97
C LYS A 75 22.43 12.81 -19.13
N GLN A 76 23.07 12.40 -18.04
CA GLN A 76 24.08 11.34 -18.03
C GLN A 76 23.46 9.95 -17.83
N LEU A 77 22.15 9.84 -17.60
CA LEU A 77 21.50 8.53 -17.43
C LEU A 77 21.36 7.83 -18.79
N PRO A 78 21.67 6.53 -18.87
CA PRO A 78 21.29 5.67 -19.98
C PRO A 78 19.77 5.71 -20.24
N ASP A 79 19.35 5.52 -21.49
CA ASP A 79 17.94 5.64 -21.89
C ASP A 79 16.99 4.69 -21.14
N ASP A 80 17.45 3.48 -20.81
CA ASP A 80 16.71 2.51 -20.01
C ASP A 80 16.50 3.02 -18.57
N GLN A 81 17.55 3.58 -17.96
CA GLN A 81 17.47 4.16 -16.61
C GLN A 81 16.63 5.45 -16.59
N LEU A 82 16.68 6.23 -17.67
CA LEU A 82 15.87 7.42 -17.83
C LEU A 82 14.37 7.06 -17.88
N LYS A 83 14.01 6.01 -18.62
CA LYS A 83 12.62 5.48 -18.66
C LYS A 83 12.16 5.02 -17.28
N SER A 84 13.01 4.30 -16.55
CA SER A 84 12.71 3.86 -15.18
C SER A 84 12.55 5.02 -14.21
N ALA A 85 13.42 6.04 -14.28
CA ALA A 85 13.32 7.24 -13.45
C ALA A 85 12.05 8.03 -13.76
N LEU A 86 11.70 8.19 -15.03
CA LEU A 86 10.49 8.87 -15.48
C LEU A 86 9.23 8.11 -15.01
N HIS A 87 9.23 6.79 -15.10
CA HIS A 87 8.16 5.96 -14.55
C HIS A 87 8.03 6.14 -13.04
N LEU A 88 9.14 6.12 -12.29
CA LEU A 88 9.15 6.35 -10.85
C LEU A 88 8.56 7.72 -10.48
N PHE A 89 8.95 8.80 -11.17
CA PHE A 89 8.40 10.13 -10.91
C PHE A 89 6.90 10.22 -11.20
N ASN A 90 6.40 9.50 -12.19
CA ASN A 90 4.97 9.42 -12.47
C ASN A 90 4.22 8.64 -11.38
N THR A 91 4.82 7.56 -10.87
CA THR A 91 4.24 6.73 -9.81
C THR A 91 4.32 7.41 -8.43
N MET A 92 5.29 8.31 -8.21
CA MET A 92 5.42 9.12 -6.99
C MET A 92 4.56 10.41 -7.01
N ARG A 93 3.48 10.43 -7.79
CA ARG A 93 2.47 11.50 -7.76
C ARG A 93 1.13 10.94 -7.33
N TYR A 94 0.30 11.77 -6.70
CA TYR A 94 -1.06 11.37 -6.40
C TYR A 94 -1.83 11.17 -7.70
N SER A 95 -2.39 9.98 -7.87
CA SER A 95 -3.14 9.62 -9.08
C SER A 95 -4.59 10.09 -9.07
N LYS A 96 -5.11 10.49 -7.90
CA LYS A 96 -6.51 10.91 -7.69
C LYS A 96 -6.62 11.87 -6.51
N GLY A 97 -7.67 12.69 -6.52
CA GLY A 97 -8.08 13.51 -5.37
C GLY A 97 -7.53 14.93 -5.40
N PRO A 98 -7.67 15.71 -4.31
CA PRO A 98 -7.36 17.15 -4.31
C PRO A 98 -5.87 17.47 -4.52
N ASN A 99 -4.99 16.47 -4.38
CA ASN A 99 -3.55 16.61 -4.62
C ASN A 99 -3.10 15.94 -5.92
N GLU A 100 -4.02 15.55 -6.80
CA GLU A 100 -3.71 14.84 -8.05
C GLU A 100 -2.63 15.57 -8.86
N GLY A 101 -1.69 14.79 -9.41
CA GLY A 101 -0.55 15.31 -10.15
C GLY A 101 0.57 15.88 -9.26
N ASN A 102 0.32 16.22 -7.99
CA ASN A 102 1.37 16.65 -7.07
C ASN A 102 2.23 15.48 -6.62
N LEU A 103 3.51 15.75 -6.35
CA LEU A 103 4.43 14.77 -5.79
C LEU A 103 3.91 14.31 -4.41
N LEU A 104 4.10 13.02 -4.09
CA LEU A 104 3.74 12.48 -2.78
C LEU A 104 4.38 13.30 -1.66
N SER A 105 3.72 13.42 -0.51
CA SER A 105 4.27 14.19 0.61
C SER A 105 5.61 13.62 1.10
N PRO A 106 6.51 14.45 1.67
CA PRO A 106 7.80 13.97 2.20
C PRO A 106 7.67 12.79 3.18
N PHE A 107 6.59 12.77 3.97
CA PHE A 107 6.30 11.65 4.86
C PHE A 107 6.12 10.32 4.10
N LEU A 108 5.33 10.33 3.02
CA LEU A 108 5.11 9.13 2.20
C LEU A 108 6.37 8.74 1.42
N GLN A 109 7.14 9.71 0.95
CA GLN A 109 8.43 9.46 0.31
C GLN A 109 9.41 8.77 1.29
N ASN A 110 9.54 9.30 2.50
CA ASN A 110 10.40 8.72 3.54
C ASN A 110 9.95 7.32 3.96
N LYS A 111 8.64 7.09 4.00
CA LYS A 111 8.07 5.76 4.29
C LYS A 111 8.31 4.76 3.16
N ALA A 112 8.24 5.20 1.90
CA ALA A 112 8.60 4.39 0.75
C ALA A 112 10.10 4.07 0.76
N LEU A 113 10.95 5.06 1.08
CA LEU A 113 12.40 4.87 1.19
C LEU A 113 12.77 3.91 2.33
N SER A 114 12.14 4.04 3.51
CA SER A 114 12.40 3.13 4.63
C SER A 114 11.94 1.72 4.32
N PHE A 115 10.81 1.56 3.63
CA PHE A 115 10.36 0.28 3.14
C PHE A 115 11.35 -0.33 2.14
N ILE A 116 11.77 0.42 1.12
CA ILE A 116 12.78 -0.02 0.13
C ILE A 116 14.08 -0.42 0.83
N SER A 117 14.57 0.42 1.74
CA SER A 117 15.82 0.16 2.46
C SER A 117 15.73 -1.09 3.33
N SER A 118 14.59 -1.30 4.02
CA SER A 118 14.40 -2.46 4.90
C SER A 118 14.02 -3.76 4.17
N SER A 119 13.39 -3.66 2.99
CA SER A 119 12.93 -4.81 2.20
C SER A 119 13.92 -5.27 1.12
N LEU A 120 14.69 -4.34 0.55
CA LEU A 120 15.64 -4.62 -0.54
C LEU A 120 17.11 -4.62 -0.11
N TYR A 121 17.45 -4.05 1.05
CA TYR A 121 18.82 -3.99 1.56
C TYR A 121 18.90 -4.49 3.01
N LYS A 122 19.19 -5.78 3.22
CA LYS A 122 19.89 -6.20 4.44
C LYS A 122 21.37 -5.91 4.23
N ALA A 123 21.88 -4.84 4.86
CA ALA A 123 23.30 -4.53 4.86
C ALA A 123 24.09 -5.74 5.37
N GLY A 124 24.93 -6.34 4.51
CA GLY A 124 25.82 -7.45 4.85
C GLY A 124 25.72 -8.71 4.00
N GLN A 125 24.94 -8.77 2.91
CA GLN A 125 24.96 -9.93 2.02
C GLN A 125 25.91 -9.71 0.83
N ASP A 126 26.96 -10.51 0.80
CA ASP A 126 27.91 -10.67 -0.30
C ASP A 126 27.18 -10.95 -1.65
N SER A 127 27.73 -10.42 -2.73
CA SER A 127 27.25 -10.56 -4.11
C SER A 127 26.98 -12.02 -4.46
N ASP A 128 27.87 -12.93 -4.05
CA ASP A 128 27.74 -14.35 -4.34
C ASP A 128 26.64 -15.02 -3.50
N SER A 129 26.42 -14.56 -2.26
CA SER A 129 25.25 -14.95 -1.46
C SER A 129 23.93 -14.48 -2.09
N LEU A 130 23.92 -13.32 -2.73
CA LEU A 130 22.75 -12.80 -3.44
C LEU A 130 22.47 -13.57 -4.71
N VAL A 131 23.49 -13.87 -5.51
CA VAL A 131 23.39 -14.70 -6.72
C VAL A 131 22.94 -16.11 -6.37
N GLN A 132 23.46 -16.72 -5.30
CA GLN A 132 22.99 -18.01 -4.81
C GLN A 132 21.54 -17.94 -4.32
N LYS A 133 21.14 -16.88 -3.59
CA LYS A 133 19.73 -16.67 -3.21
C LYS A 133 18.82 -16.46 -4.41
N ILE A 134 19.25 -15.72 -5.42
CA ILE A 134 18.49 -15.55 -6.67
C ILE A 134 18.36 -16.88 -7.40
N ARG A 135 19.41 -17.71 -7.42
CA ARG A 135 19.36 -19.08 -7.97
C ARG A 135 18.41 -19.98 -7.17
N HIS A 136 18.44 -19.87 -5.84
CA HIS A 136 17.53 -20.58 -4.94
C HIS A 136 16.08 -20.12 -5.05
N LEU A 137 15.85 -18.82 -5.27
CA LEU A 137 14.54 -18.21 -5.49
C LEU A 137 13.99 -18.49 -6.88
N LYS A 138 14.85 -18.64 -7.89
CA LYS A 138 14.51 -19.09 -9.25
C LYS A 138 14.16 -20.58 -9.27
N ASN A 139 14.81 -21.39 -8.43
CA ASN A 139 14.41 -22.79 -8.21
C ASN A 139 13.21 -22.92 -7.26
N ARG A 140 12.91 -21.89 -6.45
CA ARG A 140 11.68 -21.74 -5.65
C ARG A 140 10.59 -20.94 -6.36
N SER A 141 10.74 -20.53 -7.61
CA SER A 141 9.70 -19.74 -8.32
C SER A 141 8.47 -20.56 -8.70
N MET A 142 8.35 -21.79 -8.19
CA MET A 142 7.08 -22.51 -8.06
C MET A 142 6.25 -22.05 -6.84
N CYS A 143 6.81 -21.25 -5.92
CA CYS A 143 6.19 -20.91 -4.64
C CYS A 143 6.64 -19.51 -4.17
N THR A 144 5.86 -18.47 -4.49
CA THR A 144 5.99 -17.15 -3.86
C THR A 144 5.12 -17.11 -2.59
N PRO A 145 5.56 -16.52 -1.46
CA PRO A 145 4.82 -16.59 -0.19
C PRO A 145 3.40 -15.99 -0.24
N ASN A 146 3.14 -15.04 -1.15
CA ASN A 146 1.80 -14.48 -1.36
C ASN A 146 0.94 -15.32 -2.31
N ALA A 147 1.53 -15.96 -3.31
CA ALA A 147 0.81 -16.89 -4.18
C ALA A 147 0.43 -18.14 -3.39
N ASP A 148 1.39 -18.76 -2.69
CA ASP A 148 1.14 -19.96 -1.88
C ASP A 148 0.12 -19.70 -0.78
N PHE A 149 0.19 -18.57 -0.08
CA PHE A 149 -0.80 -18.26 0.94
C PHE A 149 -2.21 -18.14 0.34
N VAL A 150 -2.36 -17.44 -0.79
CA VAL A 150 -3.64 -17.26 -1.46
C VAL A 150 -4.15 -18.58 -2.05
N THR A 151 -3.29 -19.33 -2.74
CA THR A 151 -3.60 -20.63 -3.34
C THR A 151 -3.94 -21.66 -2.26
N CYS A 152 -3.14 -21.77 -1.19
CA CYS A 152 -3.45 -22.64 -0.06
C CYS A 152 -4.74 -22.24 0.65
N THR A 153 -4.99 -20.93 0.84
CA THR A 153 -6.23 -20.47 1.48
C THR A 153 -7.46 -20.78 0.62
N ILE A 154 -7.35 -20.61 -0.70
CA ILE A 154 -8.44 -20.87 -1.65
C ILE A 154 -8.68 -22.36 -1.83
N THR A 155 -7.64 -23.17 -1.97
CA THR A 155 -7.77 -24.63 -2.02
C THR A 155 -8.36 -25.15 -0.72
N ARG A 156 -7.93 -24.62 0.44
CA ARG A 156 -8.49 -25.00 1.73
C ARG A 156 -9.96 -24.61 1.86
N LEU A 157 -10.35 -23.38 1.49
CA LEU A 157 -11.76 -22.96 1.51
C LEU A 157 -12.62 -23.73 0.49
N ARG A 158 -12.08 -24.08 -0.67
CA ARG A 158 -12.76 -24.90 -1.68
C ARG A 158 -12.98 -26.33 -1.18
N ASN A 159 -11.95 -26.95 -0.59
CA ASN A 159 -12.08 -28.29 -0.02
C ASN A 159 -13.09 -28.32 1.13
N ILE A 160 -13.16 -27.26 1.96
CA ILE A 160 -14.18 -27.12 3.00
C ILE A 160 -15.57 -26.92 2.38
N ALA A 161 -15.70 -26.21 1.26
CA ALA A 161 -16.97 -26.03 0.58
C ALA A 161 -17.46 -27.33 -0.10
N GLU A 162 -16.53 -28.09 -0.68
CA GLU A 162 -16.82 -29.38 -1.35
C GLU A 162 -17.15 -30.49 -0.36
N ASP A 163 -16.52 -30.50 0.82
CA ASP A 163 -16.77 -31.51 1.86
C ASP A 163 -16.73 -30.91 3.28
N HIS A 164 -17.75 -30.10 3.57
CA HIS A 164 -17.90 -29.44 4.88
C HIS A 164 -18.15 -30.45 6.01
N TYR A 165 -18.76 -31.59 5.70
CA TYR A 165 -18.99 -32.68 6.65
C TYR A 165 -17.69 -33.30 7.15
N LEU A 166 -16.74 -33.56 6.25
CA LEU A 166 -15.45 -34.13 6.63
C LEU A 166 -14.58 -33.12 7.41
N PHE A 167 -14.69 -31.83 7.08
CA PHE A 167 -13.92 -30.78 7.76
C PHE A 167 -14.41 -30.51 9.18
N PHE A 168 -15.72 -30.45 9.40
CA PHE A 168 -16.33 -30.24 10.72
C PHE A 168 -16.77 -31.54 11.38
N ARG A 169 -16.14 -32.66 11.01
CA ARG A 169 -16.59 -34.00 11.39
C ARG A 169 -16.67 -34.17 12.90
N GLU A 170 -15.65 -33.71 13.62
CA GLU A 170 -15.57 -33.85 15.07
C GLU A 170 -16.63 -32.97 15.75
N GLU A 171 -16.78 -31.72 15.32
CA GLU A 171 -17.77 -30.78 15.86
C GLU A 171 -19.22 -31.17 15.54
N LEU A 172 -19.45 -31.76 14.36
CA LEU A 172 -20.75 -32.32 13.96
C LEU A 172 -21.07 -33.61 14.72
N LEU A 173 -20.06 -34.43 15.04
CA LEU A 173 -20.22 -35.61 15.87
C LEU A 173 -20.55 -35.25 17.32
N GLU A 174 -19.90 -34.23 17.88
CA GLU A 174 -20.19 -33.74 19.24
C GLU A 174 -21.60 -33.12 19.36
N SER A 175 -22.13 -32.57 18.27
CA SER A 175 -23.46 -31.94 18.26
C SER A 175 -24.61 -32.92 18.06
N LEU A 176 -24.36 -34.17 17.64
CA LEU A 176 -25.37 -35.24 17.57
C LEU A 176 -25.96 -35.59 18.94
N ASP A 177 -25.15 -35.52 20.01
CA ASP A 177 -25.61 -35.84 21.37
C ASP A 177 -26.41 -34.68 22.01
N LEU A 178 -26.40 -33.49 21.40
CA LEU A 178 -26.93 -32.24 21.96
C LEU A 178 -28.10 -31.66 21.18
N LEU A 179 -28.21 -31.95 19.88
CA LEU A 179 -29.20 -31.37 18.98
C LEU A 179 -30.14 -32.45 18.45
N ASN A 180 -31.41 -32.09 18.28
CA ASN A 180 -32.35 -32.93 17.55
C ASN A 180 -32.14 -32.79 16.03
N ASP A 181 -32.76 -33.70 15.26
CA ASP A 181 -32.57 -33.81 13.82
C ASP A 181 -32.86 -32.50 13.07
N ASP A 182 -33.90 -31.75 13.45
CA ASP A 182 -34.26 -30.47 12.82
C ASP A 182 -33.19 -29.39 13.09
N GLN A 183 -32.66 -29.35 14.32
CA GLN A 183 -31.61 -28.41 14.71
C GLN A 183 -30.27 -28.75 14.05
N LEU A 184 -29.95 -30.04 13.93
CA LEU A 184 -28.74 -30.52 13.27
C LEU A 184 -28.79 -30.26 11.76
N PHE A 185 -29.95 -30.49 11.13
CA PHE A 185 -30.17 -30.19 9.72
C PHE A 185 -30.00 -28.69 9.44
N LYS A 186 -30.59 -27.85 10.29
CA LYS A 186 -30.45 -26.40 10.18
C LYS A 186 -29.00 -25.94 10.36
N LEU A 187 -28.31 -26.46 11.39
CA LEU A 187 -26.90 -26.16 11.63
C LEU A 187 -26.03 -26.49 10.42
N THR A 188 -26.27 -27.66 9.82
CA THR A 188 -25.51 -28.12 8.66
C THR A 188 -25.76 -27.25 7.43
N SER A 189 -27.03 -26.90 7.18
CA SER A 189 -27.40 -26.01 6.07
C SER A 189 -26.86 -24.58 6.25
N ASP A 190 -26.88 -24.05 7.47
CA ASP A 190 -26.31 -22.74 7.80
C ASP A 190 -24.77 -22.75 7.62
N LEU A 191 -24.13 -23.88 7.93
CA LEU A 191 -22.69 -24.07 7.82
C LEU A 191 -22.24 -24.19 6.35
N GLU A 192 -22.95 -24.96 5.53
CA GLU A 192 -22.76 -25.01 4.08
C GLU A 192 -22.89 -23.60 3.45
N CYS A 193 -23.97 -22.90 3.78
CA CYS A 193 -24.23 -21.53 3.31
C CYS A 193 -23.14 -20.54 3.77
N GLY A 194 -22.67 -20.69 5.01
CA GLY A 194 -21.61 -19.87 5.60
C GLY A 194 -20.26 -20.06 4.90
N VAL A 195 -19.87 -21.30 4.65
CA VAL A 195 -18.63 -21.65 3.93
C VAL A 195 -18.68 -21.13 2.50
N GLN A 196 -19.82 -21.30 1.81
CA GLN A 196 -20.00 -20.81 0.45
C GLN A 196 -19.90 -19.27 0.37
N LYS A 197 -20.54 -18.54 1.29
CA LYS A 197 -20.40 -17.08 1.38
C LYS A 197 -18.98 -16.64 1.70
N ALA A 198 -18.27 -17.37 2.57
CA ALA A 198 -16.88 -17.06 2.88
C ALA A 198 -15.99 -17.20 1.65
N LEU A 199 -16.18 -18.26 0.86
CA LEU A 199 -15.48 -18.47 -0.41
C LEU A 199 -15.77 -17.33 -1.41
N GLU A 200 -17.04 -16.96 -1.60
CA GLU A 200 -17.43 -15.86 -2.50
C GLU A 200 -16.83 -14.51 -2.08
N LEU A 201 -16.87 -14.18 -0.78
CA LEU A 201 -16.30 -12.93 -0.27
C LEU A 201 -14.79 -12.89 -0.43
N TYR A 202 -14.11 -14.02 -0.22
CA TYR A 202 -12.67 -14.13 -0.43
C TYR A 202 -12.31 -13.96 -1.91
N GLN A 203 -13.08 -14.56 -2.83
CA GLN A 203 -12.92 -14.36 -4.27
C GLN A 203 -13.11 -12.89 -4.67
N LYS A 204 -14.17 -12.22 -4.18
CA LYS A 204 -14.40 -10.78 -4.43
C LYS A 204 -13.28 -9.89 -3.89
N TRP A 205 -12.80 -10.19 -2.69
CA TRP A 205 -11.67 -9.48 -2.10
C TRP A 205 -10.41 -9.63 -2.95
N LEU A 206 -10.17 -10.85 -3.45
CA LEU A 206 -9.04 -11.13 -4.32
C LEU A 206 -9.15 -10.39 -5.65
N ASP A 207 -10.32 -10.41 -6.28
CA ASP A 207 -10.57 -9.71 -7.55
C ASP A 207 -10.27 -8.20 -7.42
N CYS A 208 -10.74 -7.57 -6.33
CA CYS A 208 -10.41 -6.18 -6.01
C CYS A 208 -8.90 -5.95 -5.82
N ARG A 209 -8.21 -6.93 -5.23
CA ARG A 209 -6.76 -6.90 -5.01
C ARG A 209 -5.95 -7.14 -6.28
N LEU A 210 -6.51 -7.75 -7.32
CA LEU A 210 -5.87 -7.95 -8.63
C LEU A 210 -6.08 -6.78 -9.57
N HIS A 211 -7.23 -6.14 -9.49
CA HIS A 211 -7.50 -4.91 -10.22
C HIS A 211 -6.50 -3.79 -9.87
N LEU A 212 -5.99 -3.76 -8.63
CA LEU A 212 -5.07 -2.73 -8.17
C LEU A 212 -3.67 -2.84 -8.82
N PRO A 213 -2.96 -3.99 -8.80
CA PRO A 213 -1.75 -4.22 -9.60
C PRO A 213 -1.98 -4.05 -11.10
N LEU A 214 -3.10 -4.55 -11.65
CA LEU A 214 -3.42 -4.40 -13.07
C LEU A 214 -3.50 -2.93 -13.50
N SER A 215 -4.08 -2.08 -12.65
CA SER A 215 -4.18 -0.63 -12.88
C SER A 215 -2.88 0.12 -12.61
N ILE A 216 -2.09 -0.28 -11.61
CA ILE A 216 -0.78 0.32 -11.28
C ILE A 216 0.28 -0.04 -12.34
N CYS A 217 0.32 -1.29 -12.79
CA CYS A 217 1.31 -1.79 -13.76
C CYS A 217 0.93 -1.48 -15.23
N ARG A 218 -0.18 -0.78 -15.49
CA ARG A 218 -0.76 -0.55 -16.84
C ARG A 218 -0.96 -1.83 -17.66
N LEU A 219 -1.06 -2.97 -16.99
CA LEU A 219 -1.45 -4.23 -17.62
C LEU A 219 -2.95 -4.19 -17.98
N GLY A 220 -3.74 -3.31 -17.35
CA GLY A 220 -5.08 -2.94 -17.79
C GLY A 220 -5.06 -2.24 -19.16
N GLY A 221 -5.20 -3.04 -20.21
CA GLY A 221 -5.27 -2.67 -21.62
C GLY A 221 -5.64 -3.91 -22.44
N LYS A 222 -5.22 -4.01 -23.70
CA LYS A 222 -5.50 -5.18 -24.57
C LYS A 222 -4.93 -6.52 -24.08
N TYR A 223 -4.10 -6.52 -23.03
CA TYR A 223 -3.50 -7.72 -22.43
C TYR A 223 -3.94 -7.95 -20.97
N GLY A 224 -4.81 -7.09 -20.44
CA GLY A 224 -5.21 -7.14 -19.03
C GLY A 224 -6.05 -8.38 -18.72
N TRP A 225 -6.80 -8.84 -19.71
CA TRP A 225 -7.64 -10.02 -19.58
C TRP A 225 -6.81 -11.31 -19.60
N GLU A 226 -5.79 -11.37 -20.44
CA GLU A 226 -4.83 -12.46 -20.58
C GLU A 226 -3.96 -12.58 -19.33
N PHE A 227 -3.53 -11.44 -18.77
CA PHE A 227 -2.84 -11.43 -17.48
C PHE A 227 -3.77 -11.87 -16.35
N ALA A 228 -5.00 -11.36 -16.27
CA ALA A 228 -5.96 -11.76 -15.24
C ALA A 228 -6.29 -13.27 -15.33
N ARG A 229 -6.44 -13.82 -16.54
CA ARG A 229 -6.62 -15.26 -16.78
C ARG A 229 -5.41 -16.08 -16.39
N SER A 230 -4.21 -15.65 -16.77
CA SER A 230 -2.96 -16.34 -16.41
C SER A 230 -2.75 -16.32 -14.90
N PHE A 231 -3.03 -15.18 -14.26
CA PHE A 231 -2.98 -15.05 -12.81
C PHE A 231 -4.03 -15.93 -12.13
N ALA A 232 -5.28 -15.90 -12.58
CA ALA A 232 -6.34 -16.75 -12.03
C ALA A 232 -6.02 -18.24 -12.18
N HIS A 233 -5.43 -18.65 -13.29
CA HIS A 233 -4.99 -20.03 -13.47
C HIS A 233 -3.88 -20.43 -12.49
N VAL A 234 -2.80 -19.63 -12.43
CA VAL A 234 -1.64 -19.92 -11.59
C VAL A 234 -1.97 -19.84 -10.10
N ILE A 235 -2.84 -18.91 -9.70
CA ILE A 235 -3.08 -18.60 -8.29
C ILE A 235 -4.35 -19.27 -7.76
N LEU A 236 -5.37 -19.45 -8.59
CA LEU A 236 -6.67 -20.03 -8.19
C LEU A 236 -6.87 -21.46 -8.69
N GLY A 237 -5.92 -21.99 -9.48
CA GLY A 237 -6.02 -23.30 -10.12
C GLY A 237 -7.19 -23.41 -11.10
N ILE A 238 -7.73 -22.28 -11.60
CA ILE A 238 -8.88 -22.31 -12.52
C ILE A 238 -8.38 -22.76 -13.90
N PRO A 239 -8.97 -23.80 -14.52
CA PRO A 239 -8.55 -24.30 -15.82
C PRO A 239 -8.60 -23.22 -16.91
N TRP A 240 -7.66 -23.27 -17.86
CA TRP A 240 -7.76 -22.46 -19.06
C TRP A 240 -8.85 -23.02 -19.98
N PHE A 241 -9.84 -22.18 -20.31
CA PHE A 241 -10.77 -22.48 -21.40
C PHE A 241 -10.08 -22.38 -22.78
N SER A 242 -9.00 -21.60 -22.89
CA SER A 242 -8.10 -21.53 -24.04
C SER A 242 -6.74 -20.96 -23.62
N VAL A 243 -5.65 -21.41 -24.27
CA VAL A 243 -4.28 -20.92 -24.01
C VAL A 243 -4.19 -19.44 -24.43
N PRO A 244 -3.63 -18.54 -23.59
CA PRO A 244 -3.45 -17.15 -23.96
C PRO A 244 -2.53 -17.02 -25.18
N SER A 245 -2.98 -16.35 -26.24
CA SER A 245 -2.15 -15.99 -27.38
C SER A 245 -1.41 -14.67 -27.10
N LEU A 246 -0.09 -14.67 -27.26
CA LEU A 246 0.78 -13.49 -27.14
C LEU A 246 0.48 -12.42 -28.20
#